data_AF-A0AAW1JJM7-F1
#
_entry.id   AF-A0AAW1JJM7-F1
#
_cell.length_a   1.000
_cell.length_b   1.000
_cell.length_c   1.000
_cell.angle_alpha   90.00
_cell.angle_beta   90.00
_cell.angle_gamma   90.00
#
_symmetry.space_group_name_H-M   'P 1'
#
loop_
_entity.id
_entity.type
_entity.pdbx_description
1 polymer ?
#
loop_
_entity_poly.entity_id
_entity_poly.type
_entity_poly.pdbx_seq_one_letter_code
_entity_poly.pdbx_strand_id
1 'polypeptide(L)'
;MRSIVRPEPQVVGVAENIYQIVCPSVRVSWMRKRDLHILTSGIHTYTGDGRFSVRHPEHSDDWDLRIEYVQKRDGGVYECQVNTEPKINMAILLNVEDAQATISGPGEVFVKKGSTISLTCSVNVHSTPPSSVLWYHGQSVVDFDSPRGGISLETEKTEAGTTSKLLITKALLTDSGNYTCMPSNASPASALVHVLNGEHPAAMQTSGGDLAQQMALHVLLFLILVTVVR
;
A
#
# COMPACT_ATOMS: atom_id res chain seq x y z
N MET A 1 11.65 -11.63 -40.07
CA MET A 1 11.99 -10.69 -38.98
C MET A 1 10.73 -9.87 -38.66
N ARG A 2 9.81 -10.42 -37.87
CA ARG A 2 8.68 -9.65 -37.33
C ARG A 2 8.91 -9.51 -35.84
N SER A 3 9.14 -8.27 -35.43
CA SER A 3 9.23 -7.84 -34.04
C SER A 3 7.95 -8.27 -33.33
N ILE A 4 8.04 -9.24 -32.42
CA ILE A 4 7.00 -9.46 -31.42
C ILE A 4 7.27 -8.41 -30.35
N VAL A 5 6.60 -7.26 -30.49
CA VAL A 5 6.42 -6.33 -29.39
C VAL A 5 5.62 -7.10 -28.33
N ARG A 6 6.31 -7.68 -27.35
CA ARG A 6 5.67 -8.34 -26.23
C ARG A 6 5.07 -7.24 -25.35
N PRO A 7 3.77 -7.30 -25.04
CA PRO A 7 3.17 -6.39 -24.07
C PRO A 7 3.88 -6.58 -22.73
N GLU A 8 4.04 -5.47 -22.04
CA GLU A 8 4.46 -5.33 -20.65
C GLU A 8 3.89 -6.46 -19.78
N PRO A 9 4.69 -7.11 -18.90
CA PRO A 9 4.16 -8.13 -18.01
C PRO A 9 3.14 -7.43 -17.11
N GLN A 10 1.86 -7.65 -17.37
CA GLN A 10 0.82 -7.27 -16.43
C GLN A 10 1.08 -8.09 -15.17
N VAL A 11 1.63 -7.42 -14.17
CA VAL A 11 1.72 -7.91 -12.81
C VAL A 11 0.28 -8.03 -12.34
N VAL A 12 -0.31 -9.21 -12.49
CA VAL A 12 -1.61 -9.50 -11.91
C VAL A 12 -1.38 -9.83 -10.44
N GLY A 13 -1.16 -8.77 -9.66
CA GLY A 13 -1.34 -8.81 -8.22
C GLY A 13 -2.83 -8.79 -7.93
N VAL A 14 -3.48 -9.96 -7.93
CA VAL A 14 -4.75 -10.08 -7.20
C VAL A 14 -4.33 -10.23 -5.74
N ALA A 15 -4.65 -9.23 -4.92
CA ALA A 15 -4.34 -9.32 -3.49
C ALA A 15 -5.22 -10.39 -2.88
N GLU A 16 -4.73 -11.61 -2.91
CA GLU A 16 -5.39 -12.74 -2.35
C GLU A 16 -4.31 -13.55 -1.65
N ASN A 17 -4.66 -14.33 -0.64
CA ASN A 17 -3.83 -15.48 -0.26
C ASN A 17 -3.69 -16.50 -1.43
N ILE A 18 -4.01 -16.13 -2.67
CA ILE A 18 -4.01 -16.93 -3.88
C ILE A 18 -3.46 -16.06 -5.03
N TYR A 19 -2.22 -16.25 -5.47
CA TYR A 19 -1.71 -15.51 -6.63
C TYR A 19 -1.95 -16.28 -7.92
N GLN A 20 -2.31 -15.55 -8.98
CA GLN A 20 -2.56 -16.09 -10.31
C GLN A 20 -1.59 -15.50 -11.33
N ILE A 21 -0.83 -16.35 -12.02
CA ILE A 21 0.09 -15.92 -13.07
C ILE A 21 -0.44 -16.38 -14.44
N VAL A 22 -0.78 -15.43 -15.32
CA VAL A 22 -1.46 -15.69 -16.61
C VAL A 22 -0.46 -15.90 -17.74
N CYS A 23 -0.70 -16.89 -18.60
CA CYS A 23 0.09 -17.10 -19.82
C CYS A 23 -0.76 -17.52 -21.03
N PRO A 24 -0.75 -16.77 -22.15
CA PRO A 24 -1.54 -17.10 -23.34
C PRO A 24 -0.85 -18.12 -24.26
N SER A 25 -1.38 -19.35 -24.42
CA SER A 25 -0.98 -20.34 -25.46
C SER A 25 -1.80 -21.65 -25.44
N VAL A 26 -1.59 -22.55 -26.42
CA VAL A 26 -2.36 -23.82 -26.57
C VAL A 26 -1.73 -25.03 -25.83
N ARG A 27 -0.52 -24.89 -25.27
CA ARG A 27 0.09 -25.87 -24.33
C ARG A 27 1.22 -25.23 -23.53
N VAL A 28 0.99 -25.04 -22.23
CA VAL A 28 1.90 -24.31 -21.33
C VAL A 28 2.46 -25.24 -20.24
N SER A 29 3.70 -25.01 -19.85
CA SER A 29 4.30 -25.55 -18.63
C SER A 29 4.78 -24.41 -17.74
N TRP A 30 4.58 -24.54 -16.44
CA TRP A 30 5.08 -23.59 -15.46
C TRP A 30 6.32 -24.14 -14.76
N MET A 31 7.35 -23.33 -14.67
CA MET A 31 8.61 -23.66 -14.01
C MET A 31 9.00 -22.56 -13.03
N ARG A 32 9.50 -22.95 -11.86
CA ARG A 32 10.12 -22.01 -10.93
C ARG A 32 11.59 -21.84 -11.29
N LYS A 33 12.02 -20.62 -11.58
CA LYS A 33 13.35 -20.38 -12.18
C LYS A 33 14.50 -20.61 -11.20
N ARG A 34 14.30 -20.33 -9.91
CA ARG A 34 15.37 -20.38 -8.90
C ARG A 34 15.99 -21.78 -8.72
N ASP A 35 15.21 -22.83 -8.95
CA ASP A 35 15.58 -24.22 -8.75
C ASP A 35 15.23 -25.12 -9.94
N LEU A 36 14.82 -24.52 -11.06
CA LEU A 36 14.42 -25.19 -12.30
C LEU A 36 13.33 -26.27 -12.08
N HIS A 37 12.51 -26.10 -11.04
CA HIS A 37 11.50 -27.08 -10.69
C HIS A 37 10.26 -26.90 -11.57
N ILE A 38 9.85 -27.96 -12.25
CA ILE A 38 8.61 -27.97 -13.03
C ILE A 38 7.44 -28.05 -12.05
N LEU A 39 6.57 -27.03 -12.09
CA LEU A 39 5.41 -26.93 -11.22
C LEU A 39 4.22 -27.65 -11.86
N THR A 40 3.93 -27.31 -13.12
CA THR A 40 2.83 -27.89 -13.88
C THR A 40 3.22 -28.04 -15.36
N SER A 41 2.56 -28.97 -16.05
CA SER A 41 2.61 -29.09 -17.52
C SER A 41 1.22 -29.44 -18.04
N GLY A 42 0.63 -28.52 -18.79
CA GLY A 42 -0.80 -28.53 -19.08
C GLY A 42 -1.60 -28.51 -17.77
N ILE A 43 -2.64 -29.33 -17.70
CA ILE A 43 -3.51 -29.46 -16.52
C ILE A 43 -2.90 -30.25 -15.36
N HIS A 44 -1.71 -30.85 -15.54
CA HIS A 44 -1.10 -31.74 -14.55
C HIS A 44 -0.10 -31.00 -13.67
N THR A 45 -0.25 -31.13 -12.36
CA THR A 45 0.70 -30.61 -11.36
C THR A 45 1.79 -31.66 -11.06
N TYR A 46 3.06 -31.24 -11.12
CA TYR A 46 4.25 -32.08 -10.88
C TYR A 46 4.91 -31.83 -9.52
N THR A 47 4.76 -30.61 -8.97
CA THR A 47 5.24 -30.30 -7.63
C THR A 47 4.45 -31.07 -6.57
N GLY A 48 5.12 -31.49 -5.50
CA GLY A 48 4.48 -32.08 -4.32
C GLY A 48 3.83 -31.06 -3.37
N ASP A 49 4.05 -29.76 -3.59
CA ASP A 49 3.40 -28.69 -2.83
C ASP A 49 1.96 -28.49 -3.34
N GLY A 50 0.98 -28.96 -2.55
CA GLY A 50 -0.45 -28.93 -2.89
C GLY A 50 -1.06 -27.54 -3.04
N ARG A 51 -0.32 -26.47 -2.73
CA ARG A 51 -0.74 -25.08 -2.95
C ARG A 51 -0.69 -24.67 -4.42
N PHE A 52 0.12 -25.36 -5.23
CA PHE A 52 0.30 -25.03 -6.65
C PHE A 52 -0.71 -25.80 -7.50
N SER A 53 -1.46 -25.08 -8.33
CA SER A 53 -2.39 -25.65 -9.30
C SER A 53 -2.40 -24.84 -10.59
N VAL A 54 -2.98 -25.41 -11.64
CA VAL A 54 -3.27 -24.69 -12.88
C VAL A 54 -4.77 -24.44 -12.95
N ARG A 55 -5.14 -23.23 -13.33
CA ARG A 55 -6.49 -22.87 -13.76
C ARG A 55 -6.43 -22.60 -15.27
N HIS A 56 -7.34 -23.20 -16.00
CA HIS A 56 -7.49 -23.00 -17.44
C HIS A 56 -8.99 -22.83 -17.72
N PRO A 57 -9.49 -21.58 -17.84
CA PRO A 57 -10.89 -21.34 -18.13
C PRO A 57 -11.30 -22.00 -19.45
N GLU A 58 -12.49 -22.58 -19.51
CA GLU A 58 -13.03 -23.15 -20.76
C GLU A 58 -13.06 -22.08 -21.85
N HIS A 59 -12.62 -22.45 -23.05
CA HIS A 59 -12.53 -21.56 -24.22
C HIS A 59 -11.57 -20.36 -24.07
N SER A 60 -10.68 -20.35 -23.08
CA SER A 60 -9.59 -19.37 -22.99
C SER A 60 -8.27 -19.97 -23.48
N ASP A 61 -7.38 -19.11 -24.00
CA ASP A 61 -5.97 -19.46 -24.24
C ASP A 61 -5.09 -19.25 -22.99
N ASP A 62 -5.69 -18.81 -21.88
CA ASP A 62 -4.99 -18.49 -20.64
C ASP A 62 -4.68 -19.73 -19.81
N TRP A 63 -3.42 -19.84 -19.42
CA TRP A 63 -2.91 -20.85 -18.49
C TRP A 63 -2.42 -20.20 -17.23
N ASP A 64 -3.23 -20.29 -16.20
CA ASP A 64 -3.06 -19.56 -14.97
C ASP A 64 -2.37 -20.44 -13.92
N LEU A 65 -1.15 -20.09 -13.50
CA LEU A 65 -0.55 -20.71 -12.31
C LEU A 65 -1.21 -20.12 -11.07
N ARG A 66 -1.93 -20.94 -10.32
CA ARG A 66 -2.55 -20.59 -9.05
C ARG A 66 -1.68 -21.09 -7.90
N ILE A 67 -1.34 -20.23 -6.96
CA ILE A 67 -0.59 -20.57 -5.75
C ILE A 67 -1.43 -20.17 -4.54
N GLU A 68 -1.89 -21.12 -3.73
CA GLU A 68 -2.64 -20.84 -2.50
C GLU A 68 -1.72 -20.59 -1.29
N TYR A 69 -2.24 -19.85 -0.31
CA TYR A 69 -1.56 -19.40 0.91
C TYR A 69 -0.15 -18.90 0.63
N VAL A 70 -0.03 -17.94 -0.29
CA VAL A 70 1.26 -17.42 -0.76
C VAL A 70 2.05 -16.83 0.40
N GLN A 71 3.34 -17.13 0.40
CA GLN A 71 4.26 -16.69 1.43
C GLN A 71 5.38 -15.87 0.79
N LYS A 72 6.03 -14.99 1.57
CA LYS A 72 7.20 -14.21 1.12
C LYS A 72 8.24 -15.07 0.38
N ARG A 73 8.45 -16.31 0.83
CA ARG A 73 9.39 -17.27 0.22
C ARG A 73 8.98 -17.77 -1.16
N ASP A 74 7.73 -17.60 -1.57
CA ASP A 74 7.27 -17.96 -2.92
C ASP A 74 7.62 -16.86 -3.93
N GLY A 75 7.96 -15.65 -3.47
CA GLY A 75 8.43 -14.57 -4.34
C GLY A 75 9.64 -14.97 -5.19
N GLY A 76 9.63 -14.55 -6.44
CA GLY A 76 10.68 -14.87 -7.41
C GLY A 76 10.18 -15.00 -8.84
N VAL A 77 11.07 -15.42 -9.72
CA VAL A 77 10.76 -15.55 -11.16
C VAL A 77 10.18 -16.93 -11.45
N TYR A 78 9.02 -16.91 -12.11
CA TYR A 78 8.34 -18.06 -12.69
C TYR A 78 8.40 -17.95 -14.20
N GLU A 79 8.61 -19.07 -14.88
CA GLU A 79 8.61 -19.13 -16.34
C GLU A 79 7.40 -19.92 -16.83
N CYS A 80 6.61 -19.27 -17.66
CA CYS A 80 5.71 -19.97 -18.56
C CYS A 80 6.51 -20.41 -19.79
N GLN A 81 6.44 -21.71 -20.12
CA GLN A 81 7.09 -22.30 -21.26
C GLN A 81 6.07 -22.90 -22.21
N VAL A 82 6.21 -22.61 -23.50
CA VAL A 82 5.39 -23.20 -24.56
C VAL A 82 6.24 -24.23 -25.31
N ASN A 83 5.64 -25.37 -25.63
CA ASN A 83 6.33 -26.50 -26.27
C ASN A 83 6.56 -26.30 -27.79
N THR A 84 6.91 -25.09 -28.24
CA THR A 84 7.28 -24.79 -29.63
C THR A 84 8.73 -25.13 -29.93
N GLU A 85 9.08 -25.20 -31.21
CA GLU A 85 10.45 -25.30 -31.70
C GLU A 85 10.78 -24.04 -32.53
N PRO A 86 11.69 -23.16 -32.10
CA PRO A 86 12.42 -23.17 -30.82
C PRO A 86 11.52 -22.91 -29.61
N LYS A 87 11.96 -23.33 -28.41
CA LYS A 87 11.21 -23.12 -27.17
C LYS A 87 10.98 -21.63 -26.92
N ILE A 88 9.73 -21.26 -26.69
CA ILE A 88 9.36 -19.90 -26.29
C ILE A 88 9.05 -19.93 -24.80
N ASN A 89 9.62 -18.97 -24.06
CA ASN A 89 9.30 -18.75 -22.66
C ASN A 89 8.96 -17.29 -22.36
N MET A 90 8.17 -17.10 -21.31
CA MET A 90 7.80 -15.83 -20.72
C MET A 90 8.13 -15.89 -19.24
N ALA A 91 9.04 -15.01 -18.81
CA ALA A 91 9.45 -14.89 -17.41
C ALA A 91 8.58 -13.84 -16.72
N ILE A 92 8.07 -14.19 -15.54
CA ILE A 92 7.15 -13.35 -14.76
C ILE A 92 7.67 -13.30 -13.33
N LEU A 93 7.74 -12.10 -12.77
CA LEU A 93 8.18 -11.86 -11.40
C LEU A 93 6.96 -11.85 -10.47
N LEU A 94 6.89 -12.81 -9.55
CA LEU A 94 5.94 -12.79 -8.45
C LEU A 94 6.52 -11.96 -7.30
N ASN A 95 5.91 -10.81 -7.02
CA ASN A 95 6.18 -10.02 -5.82
C ASN A 95 5.15 -10.35 -4.75
N VAL A 96 5.60 -10.66 -3.53
CA VAL A 96 4.74 -11.00 -2.40
C VAL A 96 4.87 -9.94 -1.32
N GLU A 97 3.78 -9.24 -1.06
CA GLU A 97 3.69 -8.21 -0.02
C GLU A 97 2.99 -8.76 1.22
N ASP A 98 3.28 -8.15 2.37
CA ASP A 98 2.58 -8.50 3.60
C ASP A 98 1.17 -7.90 3.58
N ALA A 99 0.20 -8.65 4.11
CA ALA A 99 -1.15 -8.13 4.34
C ALA A 99 -1.09 -7.06 5.44
N GLN A 100 -1.36 -5.81 5.07
CA GLN A 100 -1.32 -4.64 5.95
C GLN A 100 -2.46 -3.67 5.64
N ALA A 101 -2.96 -3.03 6.70
CA ALA A 101 -3.77 -1.83 6.58
C ALA A 101 -2.88 -0.62 6.23
N THR A 102 -3.50 0.40 5.65
CA THR A 102 -2.91 1.72 5.45
C THR A 102 -3.95 2.78 5.74
N ILE A 103 -3.61 3.82 6.52
CA ILE A 103 -4.46 4.99 6.69
C ILE A 103 -4.07 6.02 5.63
N SER A 104 -5.04 6.49 4.86
CA SER A 104 -4.83 7.46 3.78
C SER A 104 -4.40 8.81 4.35
N GLY A 105 -3.37 9.41 3.73
CA GLY A 105 -2.84 10.72 4.11
C GLY A 105 -1.55 10.63 4.91
N PRO A 106 -1.13 11.75 5.55
CA PRO A 106 0.08 11.77 6.36
C PRO A 106 -0.09 10.97 7.67
N GLY A 107 1.02 10.48 8.23
CA GLY A 107 1.02 9.81 9.53
C GLY A 107 0.63 10.72 10.70
N GLU A 108 0.71 12.04 10.52
CA GLU A 108 0.25 13.06 11.46
C GLU A 108 -0.80 13.95 10.80
N VAL A 109 -1.99 14.05 11.42
CA VAL A 109 -3.15 14.78 10.90
C VAL A 109 -3.49 15.92 11.85
N PHE A 110 -3.56 17.15 11.34
CA PHE A 110 -3.90 18.33 12.12
C PHE A 110 -5.32 18.79 11.79
N VAL A 111 -6.18 18.88 12.81
CA VAL A 111 -7.60 19.21 12.66
C VAL A 111 -7.94 20.38 13.58
N LYS A 112 -8.73 21.35 13.10
CA LYS A 112 -9.19 22.45 13.96
C LYS A 112 -10.31 21.97 14.89
N LYS A 113 -10.32 22.44 16.13
CA LYS A 113 -11.42 22.22 17.07
C LYS A 113 -12.76 22.61 16.44
N GLY A 114 -13.75 21.72 16.56
CA GLY A 114 -15.08 21.87 15.97
C GLY A 114 -15.20 21.36 14.53
N SER A 115 -14.10 21.07 13.83
CA SER A 115 -14.11 20.44 12.51
C SER A 115 -14.34 18.92 12.61
N THR A 116 -14.29 18.22 11.48
CA THR A 116 -14.48 16.76 11.40
C THR A 116 -13.13 16.07 11.20
N ILE A 117 -12.81 15.08 12.04
CA ILE A 117 -11.72 14.14 11.78
C ILE A 117 -12.25 13.09 10.81
N SER A 118 -11.52 12.83 9.74
CA SER A 118 -11.85 11.82 8.72
C SER A 118 -10.63 10.96 8.44
N LEU A 119 -10.68 9.70 8.86
CA LEU A 119 -9.61 8.74 8.62
C LEU A 119 -10.14 7.62 7.75
N THR A 120 -9.45 7.37 6.63
CA THR A 120 -9.80 6.29 5.70
C THR A 120 -8.73 5.22 5.77
N CYS A 121 -9.09 4.04 6.24
CA CYS A 121 -8.25 2.86 6.28
C CYS A 121 -8.57 1.96 5.08
N SER A 122 -7.54 1.54 4.36
CA SER A 122 -7.62 0.57 3.27
C SER A 122 -6.78 -0.65 3.62
N VAL A 123 -7.32 -1.84 3.37
CA VAL A 123 -6.62 -3.12 3.62
C VAL A 123 -6.23 -3.71 2.27
N ASN A 124 -4.94 -4.01 2.08
CA ASN A 124 -4.40 -4.56 0.83
C ASN A 124 -4.71 -6.06 0.64
N VAL A 125 -5.92 -6.50 1.01
CA VAL A 125 -6.39 -7.88 0.88
C VAL A 125 -7.77 -7.88 0.20
N HIS A 126 -7.85 -8.49 -0.98
CA HIS A 126 -9.02 -8.54 -1.88
C HIS A 126 -9.75 -9.92 -1.86
N SER A 127 -9.09 -11.09 -1.86
CA SER A 127 -9.81 -12.42 -1.86
C SER A 127 -10.53 -12.72 -0.58
N THR A 128 -9.83 -12.43 0.52
CA THR A 128 -10.28 -12.76 1.86
C THR A 128 -10.41 -11.44 2.57
N PRO A 129 -11.49 -10.68 2.34
CA PRO A 129 -11.75 -9.47 3.10
C PRO A 129 -11.69 -9.79 4.60
N PRO A 130 -11.09 -8.92 5.43
CA PRO A 130 -11.17 -9.07 6.88
C PRO A 130 -12.63 -9.26 7.31
N SER A 131 -12.86 -10.19 8.24
CA SER A 131 -14.17 -10.39 8.86
C SER A 131 -14.63 -9.11 9.57
N SER A 132 -13.71 -8.39 10.21
CA SER A 132 -13.94 -7.12 10.90
C SER A 132 -12.76 -6.16 10.74
N VAL A 133 -13.07 -4.86 10.82
CA VAL A 133 -12.08 -3.77 10.95
C VAL A 133 -12.45 -2.98 12.19
N LEU A 134 -11.58 -3.01 13.21
CA LEU A 134 -11.77 -2.28 14.46
C LEU A 134 -10.94 -1.00 14.45
N TRP A 135 -11.47 0.07 15.02
CA TRP A 135 -10.74 1.30 15.26
C TRP A 135 -10.43 1.46 16.74
N TYR A 136 -9.20 1.87 17.04
CA TYR A 136 -8.75 2.19 18.38
C TYR A 136 -8.37 3.67 18.47
N HIS A 137 -8.66 4.29 19.62
CA HIS A 137 -8.12 5.58 20.02
C HIS A 137 -7.25 5.34 21.27
N GLY A 138 -5.93 5.48 21.10
CA GLY A 138 -4.96 5.02 22.09
C GLY A 138 -5.01 3.50 22.25
N GLN A 139 -5.45 3.03 23.41
CA GLN A 139 -5.57 1.60 23.75
C GLN A 139 -7.03 1.11 23.79
N SER A 140 -8.00 2.01 23.60
CA SER A 140 -9.42 1.68 23.71
C SER A 140 -10.06 1.58 22.33
N VAL A 141 -10.96 0.60 22.16
CA VAL A 141 -11.80 0.52 20.96
C VAL A 141 -12.67 1.76 20.89
N VAL A 142 -12.77 2.36 19.70
CA VAL A 142 -13.66 3.50 19.45
C VAL A 142 -15.11 3.04 19.57
N ASP A 143 -15.83 3.64 20.53
CA ASP A 143 -17.24 3.39 20.76
C ASP A 143 -18.10 4.37 19.94
N PHE A 144 -18.72 3.86 18.86
CA PHE A 144 -19.59 4.64 18.00
C PHE A 144 -20.96 4.94 18.63
N ASP A 145 -21.35 4.19 19.67
CA ASP A 145 -22.59 4.41 20.44
C ASP A 145 -22.36 5.29 21.69
N SER A 146 -21.15 5.87 21.81
CA SER A 146 -20.80 6.70 22.97
C SER A 146 -21.73 7.92 23.12
N PRO A 147 -21.98 8.37 24.36
CA PRO A 147 -22.85 9.53 24.62
C PRO A 147 -22.31 10.86 24.07
N ARG A 148 -21.04 10.90 23.62
CA ARG A 148 -20.45 12.05 22.90
C ARG A 148 -21.23 12.32 21.60
N GLY A 149 -21.67 11.25 20.93
CA GLY A 149 -22.29 11.32 19.61
C GLY A 149 -21.35 11.82 18.53
N GLY A 150 -21.83 11.79 17.28
CA GLY A 150 -21.09 12.33 16.14
C GLY A 150 -19.86 11.53 15.73
N ILE A 151 -19.79 10.25 16.14
CA ILE A 151 -18.84 9.25 15.64
C ILE A 151 -19.61 8.37 14.65
N SER A 152 -19.09 8.17 13.46
CA SER A 152 -19.62 7.19 12.51
C SER A 152 -18.51 6.35 11.91
N LEU A 153 -18.83 5.08 11.66
CA LEU A 153 -17.94 4.11 11.06
C LEU A 153 -18.61 3.53 9.82
N GLU A 154 -18.00 3.73 8.67
CA GLU A 154 -18.49 3.20 7.40
C GLU A 154 -17.46 2.19 6.88
N THR A 155 -17.81 0.91 6.87
CA THR A 155 -16.94 -0.14 6.32
C THR A 155 -17.56 -0.72 5.07
N GLU A 156 -16.84 -0.61 3.97
CA GLU A 156 -17.22 -1.09 2.65
C GLU A 156 -16.30 -2.25 2.26
N LYS A 157 -16.90 -3.35 1.81
CA LYS A 157 -16.18 -4.51 1.27
C LYS A 157 -16.54 -4.63 -0.21
N THR A 158 -15.56 -4.43 -1.08
CA THR A 158 -15.72 -4.50 -2.54
C THR A 158 -14.74 -5.51 -3.14
N GLU A 159 -14.88 -5.80 -4.44
CA GLU A 159 -13.87 -6.58 -5.18
C GLU A 159 -12.50 -5.90 -5.17
N ALA A 160 -12.47 -4.57 -5.07
CA ALA A 160 -11.25 -3.77 -4.92
C ALA A 160 -10.73 -3.71 -3.47
N GLY A 161 -11.25 -4.53 -2.54
CA GLY A 161 -10.78 -4.65 -1.17
C GLY A 161 -11.70 -4.05 -0.11
N THR A 162 -11.19 -4.01 1.12
CA THR A 162 -11.93 -3.46 2.28
C THR A 162 -11.45 -2.06 2.62
N THR A 163 -12.40 -1.12 2.68
CA THR A 163 -12.17 0.26 3.11
C THR A 163 -13.02 0.55 4.34
N SER A 164 -12.42 1.14 5.37
CA SER A 164 -13.12 1.55 6.59
C SER A 164 -12.87 3.03 6.85
N LYS A 165 -13.94 3.83 6.93
CA LYS A 165 -13.90 5.27 7.17
C LYS A 165 -14.41 5.58 8.56
N LEU A 166 -13.54 6.14 9.40
CA LEU A 166 -13.88 6.68 10.71
C LEU A 166 -14.09 8.18 10.60
N LEU A 167 -15.28 8.64 10.97
CA LEU A 167 -15.66 10.05 11.00
C LEU A 167 -15.97 10.46 12.44
N ILE A 168 -15.33 11.54 12.89
CA ILE A 168 -15.57 12.13 14.21
C ILE A 168 -15.87 13.61 14.02
N THR A 169 -17.15 13.96 14.11
CA THR A 169 -17.62 15.35 13.96
C THR A 169 -17.38 16.14 15.25
N LYS A 170 -17.37 17.48 15.11
CA LYS A 170 -17.20 18.45 16.22
C LYS A 170 -15.99 18.12 17.09
N ALA A 171 -14.82 17.99 16.47
CA ALA A 171 -13.57 17.59 17.11
C ALA A 171 -13.27 18.41 18.38
N LEU A 172 -13.00 17.70 19.48
CA LEU A 172 -12.59 18.21 20.77
C LEU A 172 -11.08 18.01 20.94
N LEU A 173 -10.46 18.78 21.83
CA LEU A 173 -9.02 18.62 22.12
C LEU A 173 -8.71 17.21 22.65
N THR A 174 -9.65 16.60 23.36
CA THR A 174 -9.57 15.22 23.89
C THR A 174 -9.62 14.14 22.82
N ASP A 175 -10.07 14.47 21.60
CA ASP A 175 -10.05 13.52 20.48
C ASP A 175 -8.64 13.42 19.87
N SER A 176 -7.69 14.25 20.30
CA SER A 176 -6.28 14.10 19.90
C SER A 176 -5.73 12.77 20.39
N GLY A 177 -4.87 12.14 19.59
CA GLY A 177 -4.24 10.87 19.96
C GLY A 177 -3.98 9.97 18.78
N ASN A 178 -3.46 8.79 19.07
CA ASN A 178 -3.17 7.78 18.06
C ASN A 178 -4.45 7.01 17.71
N TYR A 179 -4.84 7.06 16.44
CA TYR A 179 -5.92 6.27 15.89
C TYR A 179 -5.35 5.08 15.13
N THR A 180 -5.77 3.88 15.50
CA THR A 180 -5.27 2.63 14.89
C THR A 180 -6.40 1.86 14.24
N CYS A 181 -6.26 1.56 12.95
CA CYS A 181 -7.11 0.65 12.19
C CYS A 181 -6.55 -0.78 12.31
N MET A 182 -7.36 -1.69 12.82
CA MET A 182 -7.00 -3.07 13.14
C MET A 182 -7.93 -4.04 12.39
N PRO A 183 -7.55 -4.50 11.18
CA PRO A 183 -8.26 -5.56 10.47
C PRO A 183 -7.97 -6.95 11.08
N SER A 184 -8.86 -7.92 10.88
CA SER A 184 -8.70 -9.27 11.46
C SER A 184 -7.66 -10.17 10.79
N ASN A 185 -7.19 -9.83 9.59
CA ASN A 185 -6.29 -10.66 8.79
C ASN A 185 -5.14 -9.89 8.11
N ALA A 186 -4.80 -8.71 8.64
CA ALA A 186 -3.71 -7.88 8.16
C ALA A 186 -3.06 -7.13 9.33
N SER A 187 -1.83 -6.69 9.17
CA SER A 187 -1.18 -5.86 10.19
C SER A 187 -1.88 -4.49 10.30
N PRO A 188 -1.97 -3.90 11.51
CA PRO A 188 -2.65 -2.63 11.71
C PRO A 188 -1.87 -1.44 11.14
N ALA A 189 -2.58 -0.32 10.97
CA ALA A 189 -2.01 0.98 10.65
C ALA A 189 -2.48 2.04 11.63
N SER A 190 -1.60 2.99 11.92
CA SER A 190 -1.81 4.04 12.92
C SER A 190 -1.58 5.43 12.33
N ALA A 191 -2.37 6.40 12.77
CA ALA A 191 -2.21 7.82 12.44
C ALA A 191 -2.41 8.66 13.71
N LEU A 192 -1.54 9.65 13.90
CA LEU A 192 -1.59 10.56 15.05
C LEU A 192 -2.42 11.79 14.68
N VAL A 193 -3.51 12.03 15.41
CA VAL A 193 -4.37 13.20 15.19
C VAL A 193 -4.10 14.26 16.25
N HIS A 194 -3.90 15.50 15.81
CA HIS A 194 -3.75 16.68 16.64
C HIS A 194 -4.92 17.63 16.43
N VAL A 195 -5.74 17.84 17.47
CA VAL A 195 -6.81 18.83 17.43
C VAL A 195 -6.31 20.17 17.98
N LEU A 196 -6.35 21.21 17.15
CA LEU A 196 -5.79 22.53 17.45
C LEU A 196 -6.89 23.56 17.77
N ASN A 197 -6.64 24.44 18.74
CA ASN A 197 -7.44 25.65 18.89
C ASN A 197 -7.11 26.60 17.74
N GLY A 198 -8.14 27.04 17.01
CA GLY A 198 -7.98 27.79 15.75
C GLY A 198 -7.48 29.23 15.88
N GLU A 199 -6.74 29.56 16.94
CA GLU A 199 -6.22 30.90 17.20
C GLU A 199 -4.80 31.13 16.65
N HIS A 200 -4.08 30.08 16.25
CA HIS A 200 -2.74 30.23 15.66
C HIS A 200 -2.61 29.38 14.38
N PRO A 201 -2.74 29.97 13.17
CA PRO A 201 -2.31 29.29 11.96
C PRO A 201 -0.81 29.00 12.07
N ALA A 202 -0.39 27.84 11.53
CA ALA A 202 0.99 27.39 11.53
C ALA A 202 1.95 28.55 11.24
N ALA A 203 2.97 28.70 12.09
CA ALA A 203 4.00 29.70 11.90
C ALA A 203 4.65 29.49 10.51
N MET A 204 4.33 30.39 9.59
CA MET A 204 5.00 30.52 8.32
C MET A 204 6.44 30.95 8.65
N GLN A 205 7.37 30.01 8.70
CA GLN A 205 8.79 30.35 8.80
C GLN A 205 9.21 30.97 7.47
N THR A 206 9.06 32.28 7.34
CA THR A 206 9.80 33.04 6.33
C THR A 206 11.20 33.27 6.87
N SER A 207 12.18 32.55 6.33
CA SER A 207 13.61 32.80 6.51
C SER A 207 14.05 34.09 5.78
N GLY A 208 13.37 35.20 6.07
CA GLY A 208 13.62 36.50 5.44
C GLY A 208 14.48 37.48 6.26
N GLY A 209 14.88 37.11 7.48
CA GLY A 209 15.59 38.01 8.42
C GLY A 209 17.10 38.05 8.28
N ASP A 210 17.74 37.01 7.74
CA ASP A 210 19.20 36.87 7.83
C ASP A 210 19.97 37.72 6.81
N LEU A 211 19.41 37.97 5.62
CA LEU A 211 20.11 38.75 4.58
C LEU A 211 20.29 40.23 4.97
N ALA A 212 19.31 40.86 5.62
CA ALA A 212 19.43 42.26 6.02
C ALA A 212 20.51 42.45 7.10
N GLN A 213 20.60 41.52 8.05
CA GLN A 213 21.58 41.55 9.13
C GLN A 213 23.00 41.24 8.64
N GLN A 214 23.13 40.32 7.68
CA GLN A 214 24.41 39.97 7.06
C GLN A 214 24.95 41.09 6.16
N MET A 215 24.07 41.81 5.44
CA MET A 215 24.44 42.98 4.63
C MET A 215 24.89 44.16 5.50
N ALA A 216 24.22 44.40 6.64
CA ALA A 216 24.60 45.47 7.58
C ALA A 216 26.01 45.26 8.15
N LEU A 217 26.39 44.02 8.46
CA LEU A 217 27.71 43.68 8.99
C LEU A 217 28.83 43.94 7.97
N HIS A 218 28.58 43.63 6.70
CA HIS A 218 29.56 43.83 5.62
C HIS A 218 29.77 45.32 5.32
N VAL A 219 28.71 46.13 5.34
CA VAL A 219 28.81 47.59 5.18
C VAL A 219 29.60 48.21 6.34
N LEU A 220 29.37 47.77 7.57
CA LEU A 220 30.11 48.26 8.74
C LEU A 220 31.61 47.92 8.66
N LEU A 221 31.96 46.69 8.28
CA LEU A 221 33.34 46.26 8.07
C LEU A 221 34.03 47.06 6.95
N PHE A 222 33.32 47.31 5.84
CA PHE A 222 33.85 48.12 4.74
C PHE A 222 34.13 49.57 5.16
N LEU A 223 33.20 50.19 5.91
CA LEU A 223 33.40 51.55 6.43
C LEU A 223 34.59 51.64 7.39
N ILE A 224 34.77 50.65 8.27
CA ILE A 224 35.93 50.59 9.17
C ILE A 224 37.23 50.48 8.36
N LEU A 225 37.29 49.61 7.36
CA LEU A 225 38.45 49.49 6.47
C LEU A 225 38.80 50.81 5.76
N VAL A 226 37.80 51.54 5.26
CA VAL A 226 38.02 52.84 4.60
C VAL A 226 38.54 53.90 5.58
N THR A 227 38.12 53.86 6.85
CA THR A 227 38.62 54.79 7.87
C THR A 227 40.04 54.48 8.35
N VAL A 228 40.48 53.21 8.29
CA VAL A 228 41.81 52.78 8.74
C VAL A 228 42.89 52.97 7.66
N VAL A 229 42.50 53.03 6.38
CA VAL A 229 43.41 53.20 5.23
C VAL A 229 43.57 54.67 4.80
N ARG A 230 43.04 55.62 5.60
CA ARG A 230 43.20 57.06 5.40
C ARG A 230 44.13 57.69 6.44
#